data_AF-A0A1B5L500-F1
#
_entry.id   AF-A0A1B5L500-F1
#
_cell.length_a   1.000
_cell.length_b   1.000
_cell.length_c   1.000
_cell.angle_alpha   90.00
_cell.angle_beta   90.00
_cell.angle_gamma   90.00
#
_symmetry.space_group_name_H-M   'P 1'
#
loop_
_entity.id
_entity.type
_entity.pdbx_description
1 polymer ?
#
loop_
_entity_poly.entity_id
_entity_poly.type
_entity_poly.pdbx_seq_one_letter_code
_entity_poly.pdbx_strand_id
1 'polypeptide(L)'
;MAKSARSSTRKENNRRKFASVFSPAEAARNERLSAKLLQLARQPKPESSDVKMDAMEIDPKPSKLRIEKKRINKRKQKKSSIVFQKYSDRSGRKKKSSK
;
A
#
# COMPACT_ATOMS: atom_id res chain seq x y z
N MET A 1 16.25 6.87 19.30
CA MET A 1 15.79 5.95 18.23
C MET A 1 14.62 6.59 17.47
N ALA A 2 14.61 6.53 16.14
CA ALA A 2 13.45 6.97 15.37
C ALA A 2 12.23 6.06 15.64
N LYS A 3 11.03 6.64 15.74
CA LYS A 3 9.79 5.86 15.90
C LYS A 3 9.48 5.08 14.63
N SER A 4 9.01 3.84 14.77
CA SER A 4 8.53 3.02 13.64
C SER A 4 7.33 3.65 12.94
N ALA A 5 7.13 3.36 11.64
CA ALA A 5 5.92 3.72 10.90
C ALA A 5 4.63 3.17 11.55
N ARG A 6 4.72 2.09 12.32
CA ARG A 6 3.58 1.49 13.02
C ARG A 6 3.33 2.06 14.41
N SER A 7 4.19 2.98 14.88
CA SER A 7 4.04 3.62 16.20
C SER A 7 2.68 4.33 16.30
N SER A 8 1.97 4.10 17.41
CA SER A 8 0.67 4.70 17.69
C SER A 8 0.72 6.23 17.62
N THR A 9 1.76 6.84 18.20
CA THR A 9 1.94 8.30 18.18
C THR A 9 2.01 8.86 16.76
N ARG A 10 2.75 8.19 15.86
CA ARG A 10 2.88 8.65 14.46
C ARG A 10 1.55 8.52 13.71
N LYS A 11 0.84 7.41 13.89
CA LYS A 11 -0.47 7.19 13.26
C LYS A 11 -1.49 8.24 13.70
N GLU A 12 -1.56 8.51 15.00
CA GLU A 12 -2.50 9.49 15.55
C GLU A 12 -2.24 10.90 15.02
N ASN A 13 -0.97 11.33 14.98
CA ASN A 13 -0.61 12.64 14.40
C ASN A 13 -0.99 12.73 12.90
N ASN A 14 -0.74 11.67 12.13
CA ASN A 14 -1.09 11.63 10.71
C ASN A 14 -2.60 11.68 10.48
N ARG A 15 -3.40 11.01 11.33
CA ARG A 15 -4.86 11.09 11.28
C ARG A 15 -5.36 12.52 11.49
N ARG A 16 -4.80 13.23 12.47
CA ARG A 16 -5.15 14.64 12.74
C ARG A 16 -4.80 15.56 11.58
N LYS A 17 -3.62 15.37 10.98
CA LYS A 17 -3.20 16.10 9.77
C LYS A 17 -4.12 15.81 8.60
N PHE A 18 -4.53 14.56 8.43
CA PHE A 18 -5.50 14.19 7.40
C PHE A 18 -6.82 14.93 7.59
N ALA A 19 -7.41 14.90 8.78
CA ALA A 19 -8.68 15.55 9.06
C ALA A 19 -8.64 17.08 8.88
N SER A 20 -7.56 17.74 9.33
CA SER A 20 -7.46 19.20 9.32
C SER A 20 -6.94 19.80 8.02
N VAL A 21 -5.95 19.17 7.39
CA VAL A 21 -5.22 19.75 6.26
C VAL A 21 -5.58 19.05 4.95
N PHE A 22 -5.53 17.72 4.92
CA PHE A 22 -5.63 17.00 3.65
C PHE A 22 -7.07 16.73 3.21
N SER A 23 -7.97 16.38 4.13
CA SER A 23 -9.37 16.07 3.81
C SER A 23 -10.12 17.26 3.21
N PRO A 24 -10.03 18.49 3.75
CA PRO A 24 -10.68 19.65 3.13
C PRO A 24 -10.10 20.00 1.74
N ALA A 25 -8.78 19.87 1.58
CA ALA A 25 -8.11 20.11 0.31
C ALA A 25 -8.51 19.09 -0.77
N GLU A 26 -8.63 17.81 -0.40
CA GLU A 26 -9.10 16.75 -1.28
C GLU A 26 -10.58 16.95 -1.66
N ALA A 27 -11.43 17.35 -0.72
CA ALA A 27 -12.84 17.66 -0.99
C ALA A 27 -12.97 18.79 -2.01
N ALA A 28 -12.30 19.93 -1.80
CA ALA A 28 -12.29 21.05 -2.73
C ALA A 28 -11.76 20.68 -4.12
N ARG A 29 -10.78 19.77 -4.19
CA ARG A 29 -10.28 19.23 -5.47
C ARG A 29 -11.35 18.39 -6.17
N ASN A 30 -12.05 17.54 -5.44
CA ASN A 30 -13.10 16.69 -5.99
C ASN A 30 -14.27 17.52 -6.52
N GLU A 31 -14.67 18.57 -5.81
CA GLU A 31 -15.70 19.52 -6.25
C GLU A 31 -15.32 20.24 -7.55
N ARG A 32 -14.06 20.69 -7.67
CA ARG A 32 -13.56 21.32 -8.90
C ARG A 32 -13.56 20.34 -10.08
N LEU A 33 -13.14 19.10 -9.83
CA LEU A 33 -13.12 18.07 -10.87
C LEU A 33 -14.53 17.68 -11.30
N SER A 34 -15.48 17.52 -10.37
CA SER A 34 -16.87 17.21 -10.71
C SER A 34 -17.53 18.34 -11.49
N ALA A 35 -17.31 19.59 -11.10
CA ALA A 35 -17.79 20.77 -11.85
C ALA A 35 -17.24 20.78 -13.29
N LYS A 36 -15.94 20.51 -13.47
CA LYS A 36 -15.33 20.43 -14.81
C LYS A 36 -15.93 19.30 -15.65
N LEU A 37 -16.20 18.14 -15.05
CA LEU A 37 -16.82 17.02 -15.75
C LEU A 37 -18.25 17.35 -16.20
N LEU A 38 -19.04 18.02 -15.36
CA LEU A 38 -20.38 18.48 -15.73
C LEU A 38 -20.34 19.53 -16.84
N GLN A 39 -19.37 20.46 -16.79
CA GLN A 39 -19.17 21.44 -17.85
C GLN A 39 -18.83 20.79 -19.19
N LEU A 40 -17.97 19.76 -19.18
CA LEU A 40 -17.62 18.98 -20.37
C LEU A 40 -18.83 18.21 -20.92
N ALA A 41 -19.63 17.60 -20.04
CA ALA A 41 -20.83 16.87 -20.45
C ALA A 41 -21.90 17.80 -21.07
N ARG A 42 -21.94 19.07 -20.63
CA ARG A 42 -22.84 20.08 -21.18
C ARG A 42 -22.39 20.64 -22.53
N GLN A 43 -21.11 20.50 -22.89
CA GLN A 43 -20.65 20.92 -24.21
C GLN A 43 -21.42 20.13 -25.28
N PRO A 44 -21.87 20.78 -26.38
CA PRO A 44 -22.48 20.05 -27.48
C PRO A 44 -21.49 18.99 -27.96
N LYS A 45 -21.98 17.76 -28.15
CA LYS A 45 -21.16 16.69 -28.69
C LYS A 45 -20.57 17.21 -30.00
N PRO A 46 -19.24 17.27 -30.15
CA PRO A 46 -18.66 17.66 -31.43
C PRO A 46 -19.24 16.73 -32.49
N GLU A 47 -19.63 17.30 -33.64
CA GLU A 47 -20.10 16.51 -34.77
C GLU A 47 -19.10 15.39 -35.02
N SER A 48 -19.60 14.16 -34.99
CA SER A 48 -18.80 12.96 -35.14
C SER A 48 -18.19 12.95 -36.53
N SER A 49 -16.97 13.46 -36.68
CA SER A 49 -16.09 12.95 -37.71
C SER A 49 -15.73 11.53 -37.29
N ASP A 50 -16.38 10.56 -37.94
CA ASP A 50 -16.07 9.13 -37.95
C ASP A 50 -14.61 8.89 -38.39
N VAL A 51 -13.65 9.25 -37.54
CA VAL A 51 -12.24 8.96 -37.75
C VAL A 51 -11.68 8.36 -36.47
N LYS A 52 -11.85 7.04 -36.39
CA LYS A 52 -10.93 6.09 -35.76
C LYS A 52 -10.55 6.41 -34.30
N MET A 53 -11.39 5.93 -33.38
CA MET A 53 -11.01 5.68 -31.98
C MET A 53 -10.14 4.42 -31.85
N ASP A 54 -9.20 4.21 -32.78
CA ASP A 54 -8.12 3.20 -32.73
C ASP A 54 -6.78 3.93 -32.78
N ALA A 55 -6.55 4.83 -31.84
CA ALA A 55 -5.24 5.44 -31.62
C ALA A 55 -5.14 5.89 -30.15
N MET A 56 -5.26 4.94 -29.22
CA MET A 56 -4.48 5.06 -27.99
C MET A 56 -3.01 4.85 -28.36
N GLU A 57 -2.41 5.86 -29.00
CA GLU A 57 -0.98 5.94 -29.21
C GLU A 57 -0.34 6.16 -27.84
N ILE A 58 -0.01 5.03 -27.22
CA ILE A 58 0.84 4.96 -26.04
C ILE A 58 2.19 5.49 -26.49
N ASP A 59 2.44 6.78 -26.28
CA ASP A 59 3.78 7.35 -26.30
C ASP A 59 4.68 6.44 -25.45
N PRO A 60 5.69 5.76 -26.02
CA PRO A 60 6.57 4.89 -25.25
C PRO A 60 7.56 5.76 -24.47
N LYS A 61 7.05 6.56 -23.53
CA LYS A 61 7.89 6.98 -22.41
C LYS A 61 8.39 5.70 -21.75
N PRO A 62 9.71 5.55 -21.50
CA PRO A 62 10.22 4.35 -20.88
C PRO A 62 9.51 4.18 -19.54
N SER A 63 8.53 3.28 -19.54
CA SER A 63 7.76 2.97 -18.35
C SER A 63 8.78 2.44 -17.37
N LYS A 64 9.00 3.23 -16.31
CA LYS A 64 9.92 2.90 -15.21
C LYS A 64 9.69 1.44 -14.89
N LEU A 65 10.75 0.64 -15.09
CA LEU A 65 10.80 -0.81 -14.94
C LEU A 65 9.66 -1.28 -14.06
N ARG A 66 8.69 -2.01 -14.64
CA ARG A 66 7.66 -2.69 -13.86
C ARG A 66 8.41 -3.55 -12.85
N ILE A 67 8.50 -3.07 -11.61
CA ILE A 67 9.05 -3.82 -10.49
C ILE A 67 8.05 -4.94 -10.30
N GLU A 68 8.32 -6.07 -10.96
CA GLU A 68 7.65 -7.31 -10.68
C GLU A 68 7.85 -7.56 -9.19
N LYS A 69 6.75 -7.47 -8.46
CA LYS A 69 6.72 -7.80 -7.04
C LYS A 69 6.99 -9.29 -6.96
N LYS A 70 8.27 -9.69 -6.93
CA LYS A 70 8.69 -11.05 -6.63
C LYS A 70 7.97 -11.41 -5.35
N ARG A 71 7.01 -12.35 -5.46
CA ARG A 71 6.21 -12.78 -4.32
C ARG A 71 7.20 -13.26 -3.28
N ILE A 72 7.17 -12.62 -2.12
CA ILE A 72 8.01 -13.02 -0.99
C ILE A 72 7.55 -14.44 -0.64
N ASN A 73 8.38 -15.43 -0.98
CA ASN A 73 8.17 -16.80 -0.53
C ASN A 73 8.25 -16.77 0.99
N LYS A 74 7.09 -16.86 1.64
CA LYS A 74 7.00 -16.97 3.10
C LYS A 74 7.78 -18.23 3.48
N ARG A 75 8.93 -18.05 4.12
CA ARG A 75 9.64 -19.17 4.76
C ARG A 75 8.62 -19.86 5.68
N LYS A 76 8.34 -21.13 5.40
CA LYS A 76 7.51 -21.97 6.27
C LYS A 76 8.20 -22.02 7.63
N GLN A 77 7.71 -21.24 8.59
CA GLN A 77 8.17 -21.32 9.96
C GLN A 77 7.82 -22.72 10.46
N LYS A 78 8.82 -23.49 10.87
CA LYS A 78 8.54 -24.74 11.60
C LYS A 78 7.78 -24.32 12.85
N LYS A 79 6.56 -24.84 13.02
CA LYS A 79 5.77 -24.60 14.23
C LYS A 79 6.56 -25.23 15.39
N SER A 80 7.42 -24.47 16.06
CA SER A 80 7.84 -24.85 17.41
C SER A 80 6.61 -24.61 18.26
N SER A 81 5.93 -25.69 18.63
CA SER A 81 4.91 -25.62 19.67
C SER A 81 5.57 -24.94 20.86
N ILE A 82 5.02 -23.80 21.28
CA ILE A 82 5.37 -23.18 22.55
C ILE A 82 4.81 -24.11 23.62
N VAL A 83 5.61 -25.13 23.93
CA VAL A 83 5.46 -25.94 25.13
C VAL A 83 6.66 -25.57 25.97
N PHE A 84 6.39 -24.98 27.13
CA PHE A 84 7.44 -24.73 28.10
C PHE A 84 8.08 -26.07 28.45
N GLN A 85 9.39 -26.19 28.23
CA GLN A 85 10.14 -27.37 28.67
C GLN A 85 9.85 -27.59 30.15
N LYS A 86 9.34 -28.78 30.50
CA LYS A 86 9.13 -29.16 31.90
C LYS A 86 10.50 -29.24 32.59
N TYR A 87 10.53 -29.10 33.90
CA TYR A 87 11.79 -29.11 34.67
C TYR A 87 12.64 -30.38 34.43
N SER A 88 11.99 -31.52 34.19
CA SER A 88 12.62 -32.79 33.77
C SER A 88 13.38 -32.70 32.44
N ASP A 89 12.84 -31.94 31.48
CA ASP A 89 13.38 -31.89 30.12
C ASP A 89 14.64 -31.01 30.04
N ARG A 90 14.78 -30.08 31.00
CA ARG A 90 15.92 -29.15 31.12
C ARG A 90 17.16 -29.82 31.73
N SER A 91 16.96 -30.70 32.71
CA SER A 91 18.06 -31.37 33.42
C SER A 91 18.79 -32.40 32.54
N GLY A 92 18.07 -33.07 31.63
CA GLY A 92 18.66 -34.02 30.68
C GLY A 92 19.53 -33.38 29.59
N ARG A 93 19.28 -32.12 29.23
CA ARG A 93 20.08 -31.40 28.22
C ARG A 93 21.44 -30.95 28.75
N LYS A 94 21.51 -30.51 30.02
CA LYS A 94 22.78 -30.12 30.65
C LYS A 94 23.80 -31.25 30.74
N LYS A 95 23.36 -32.52 30.84
CA LYS A 95 24.27 -33.68 30.86
C LYS A 95 24.82 -34.06 29.47
N LYS A 96 24.22 -33.58 28.38
CA LYS A 96 24.66 -33.91 27.00
C LYS A 96 25.60 -32.86 26.41
N SER A 97 25.74 -31.69 27.02
CA SER A 97 26.65 -30.63 26.57
C SER A 97 28.02 -30.66 27.26
N SER A 98 28.33 -31.73 28.00
CA SER A 98 29.60 -31.90 28.74
C SER A 98 30.45 -33.06 28.20
N LYS A 99 30.37 -33.34 26.90
CA LYS A 99 31.33 -34.17 26.17
C LYS A 99 31.63 -33.50 24.84
#